data_AF-A0A1H8QRM8-F1
#
_entry.id   AF-A0A1H8QRM8-F1
#
_cell.length_a   1.000
_cell.length_b   1.000
_cell.length_c   1.000
_cell.angle_alpha   90.00
_cell.angle_beta   90.00
_cell.angle_gamma   90.00
#
_symmetry.space_group_name_H-M   'P 1'
#
loop_
_entity.id
_entity.type
_entity.pdbx_description
1 polymer ?
#
loop_
_entity_poly.entity_id
_entity_poly.type
_entity_poly.pdbx_seq_one_letter_code
_entity_poly.pdbx_strand_id
1 'polypeptide(L)'
;MSEYLPRIYVDFTEQFPDVAEAQGALARTVRDRCPFDHKTDRLITLALAVGAQAEGAVRSNVRKALEHGATVDEIQAVALAAITTCGFPTAVAALRWIDEVVSAGDAPRGDAAP
;
A
#
# COMPACT_ATOMS: atom_id res chain seq x y z
N MET A 1 12.91 8.20 8.58
CA MET A 1 12.39 9.56 8.31
C MET A 1 12.88 10.04 6.94
N SER A 2 12.09 9.70 5.93
CA SER A 2 11.83 10.42 4.68
C SER A 2 11.12 9.39 3.78
N GLU A 3 10.00 8.86 4.26
CA GLU A 3 9.08 8.10 3.41
C GLU A 3 8.63 9.08 2.32
N TYR A 4 8.90 8.75 1.06
CA TYR A 4 8.57 9.58 -0.09
C TYR A 4 7.03 9.63 -0.22
N LEU A 5 6.39 10.52 0.54
CA LEU A 5 4.99 10.86 0.36
C LEU A 5 4.88 11.51 -1.03
N PRO A 6 3.98 11.00 -1.91
CA PRO A 6 3.77 11.61 -3.22
C PRO A 6 3.51 13.11 -3.06
N ARG A 7 4.15 13.94 -3.89
CA ARG A 7 4.02 15.41 -3.80
C ARG A 7 2.55 15.87 -3.76
N ILE A 8 1.71 15.20 -4.55
CA ILE A 8 0.26 15.44 -4.58
C ILE A 8 -0.44 15.24 -3.22
N TYR A 9 0.06 14.34 -2.38
CA TYR A 9 -0.49 14.13 -1.03
C TYR A 9 -0.07 15.27 -0.10
N VAL A 10 1.19 15.73 -0.19
CA VAL A 10 1.67 16.88 0.59
C VAL A 10 0.87 18.13 0.24
N ASP A 11 0.76 18.44 -1.05
CA ASP A 11 0.00 19.59 -1.52
C ASP A 11 -1.48 19.50 -1.08
N PHE A 12 -2.09 18.31 -1.10
CA PHE A 12 -3.45 18.09 -0.59
C PHE A 12 -3.58 18.42 0.92
N THR A 13 -2.63 18.00 1.75
CA THR A 13 -2.67 18.26 3.20
C THR A 13 -2.47 19.74 3.54
N GLU A 14 -1.71 20.47 2.72
CA GLU A 14 -1.53 21.91 2.87
C GLU A 14 -2.76 22.70 2.39
N GLN A 15 -3.38 22.25 1.30
CA GLN A 15 -4.54 22.91 0.70
C GLN A 15 -5.85 22.66 1.47
N PHE A 16 -6.03 21.47 2.05
CA PHE A 16 -7.25 21.04 2.73
C PHE A 16 -6.95 20.42 4.10
N PRO A 17 -6.37 21.19 5.05
CA PRO A 17 -5.87 20.67 6.32
C PRO A 17 -6.95 20.07 7.22
N ASP A 18 -8.13 20.69 7.23
CA ASP A 18 -9.32 20.25 7.96
C ASP A 18 -9.88 18.92 7.42
N VAL A 19 -9.90 18.74 6.10
CA VAL A 19 -10.30 17.47 5.47
C VAL A 19 -9.28 16.37 5.79
N ALA A 20 -7.99 16.68 5.71
CA ALA A 20 -6.92 15.73 6.03
C ALA A 20 -6.96 15.29 7.51
N GLU A 21 -7.21 16.24 8.42
CA GLU A 21 -7.36 15.94 9.86
C GLU A 21 -8.56 15.03 10.11
N ALA A 22 -9.73 15.37 9.56
CA ALA A 22 -10.95 14.57 9.71
C ALA A 22 -10.77 13.15 9.15
N GLN A 23 -10.17 13.02 7.96
CA GLN A 23 -9.87 11.72 7.36
C GLN A 23 -8.90 10.92 8.23
N GLY A 24 -7.85 11.56 8.76
CA GLY A 24 -6.89 10.93 9.66
C GLY A 24 -7.52 10.45 10.97
N ALA A 25 -8.44 11.22 11.54
CA ALA A 25 -9.20 10.84 12.74
C ALA A 25 -10.09 9.62 12.49
N LEU A 26 -10.78 9.58 11.35
CA LEU A 26 -11.56 8.41 10.93
C LEU A 26 -10.65 7.17 10.76
N ALA A 27 -9.51 7.32 10.07
CA ALA A 27 -8.58 6.24 9.83
C ALA A 27 -8.01 5.63 11.13
N ARG A 28 -7.68 6.48 12.12
CA ARG A 28 -7.26 6.03 13.46
C ARG A 28 -8.39 5.27 14.17
N THR A 29 -9.58 5.85 14.19
CA THR A 29 -10.75 5.24 14.85
C THR A 29 -11.09 3.86 14.27
N VAL A 30 -11.02 3.71 12.95
CA VAL A 30 -11.22 2.41 12.28
C VAL A 30 -10.12 1.42 12.68
N ARG A 31 -8.84 1.84 12.64
CA ARG A 31 -7.70 0.99 13.01
C ARG A 31 -7.80 0.49 14.44
N ASP A 32 -8.21 1.33 15.39
CA ASP A 32 -8.35 0.97 16.81
C ASP A 32 -9.47 -0.06 17.06
N ARG A 33 -10.36 -0.28 16.08
CA ARG A 33 -11.41 -1.30 16.13
C ARG A 33 -11.01 -2.60 15.44
N CYS A 34 -9.94 -2.60 14.66
CA CYS A 34 -9.46 -3.80 13.98
C CYS A 34 -8.64 -4.66 14.96
N PRO A 35 -9.01 -5.93 15.20
CA PRO A 35 -8.28 -6.80 16.12
C PRO A 35 -7.02 -7.41 15.50
N PHE A 36 -6.67 -7.01 14.27
CA PHE A 36 -5.55 -7.54 13.52
C PHE A 36 -4.25 -6.86 13.90
N ASP A 37 -3.15 -7.61 13.83
CA ASP A 37 -1.82 -7.00 13.89
C ASP A 37 -1.57 -6.12 12.65
N HIS A 38 -0.50 -5.32 12.69
CA HIS A 38 -0.19 -4.40 11.61
C HIS A 38 0.09 -5.10 10.27
N LYS A 39 0.66 -6.31 10.29
CA LYS A 39 0.94 -7.06 9.06
C LYS A 39 -0.36 -7.50 8.40
N THR A 40 -1.23 -8.14 9.17
CA THR A 40 -2.54 -8.62 8.72
C THR A 40 -3.44 -7.47 8.28
N ASP A 41 -3.47 -6.34 9.00
CA ASP A 41 -4.19 -5.13 8.60
C ASP A 41 -3.77 -4.64 7.19
N ARG A 42 -2.45 -4.63 6.91
CA ARG A 42 -1.95 -4.23 5.58
C ARG A 42 -2.25 -5.23 4.48
N LEU A 43 -2.14 -6.52 4.74
CA LEU A 43 -2.49 -7.55 3.75
C LEU A 43 -3.98 -7.53 3.40
N ILE A 44 -4.86 -7.31 4.39
CA ILE A 44 -6.30 -7.14 4.16
C ILE A 44 -6.57 -5.86 3.35
N THR A 45 -5.96 -4.74 3.76
CA THR A 45 -6.13 -3.46 3.03
C THR A 45 -5.59 -3.56 1.60
N LEU A 46 -4.49 -4.28 1.38
CA LEU A 46 -3.96 -4.60 0.07
C LEU A 46 -4.99 -5.38 -0.77
N ALA A 47 -5.62 -6.41 -0.20
CA ALA A 47 -6.65 -7.18 -0.90
C ALA A 47 -7.83 -6.29 -1.33
N LEU A 48 -8.28 -5.37 -0.45
CA LEU A 48 -9.32 -4.39 -0.78
C LEU A 48 -8.87 -3.44 -1.91
N ALA A 49 -7.63 -2.96 -1.87
CA ALA A 49 -7.08 -2.08 -2.89
C ALA A 49 -6.95 -2.78 -4.25
N VAL A 50 -6.56 -4.07 -4.25
CA VAL A 50 -6.51 -4.91 -5.45
C VAL A 50 -7.90 -5.07 -6.05
N GLY A 51 -8.90 -5.44 -5.23
CA GLY A 51 -10.29 -5.57 -5.68
C GLY A 51 -10.88 -4.27 -6.21
N ALA A 52 -10.48 -3.12 -5.66
CA ALA A 52 -10.88 -1.80 -6.11
C ALA A 52 -10.07 -1.27 -7.32
N GLN A 53 -9.07 -2.03 -7.80
CA GLN A 53 -8.10 -1.63 -8.82
C GLN A 53 -7.43 -0.27 -8.52
N ALA A 54 -7.22 0.03 -7.24
CA ALA A 54 -6.68 1.29 -6.76
C ALA A 54 -5.14 1.25 -6.74
N GLU A 55 -4.52 1.42 -7.91
CA GLU A 55 -3.07 1.30 -8.14
C GLU A 55 -2.18 1.99 -7.08
N GLY A 56 -2.47 3.25 -6.74
CA GLY A 56 -1.71 3.98 -5.71
C GLY A 56 -1.85 3.37 -4.31
N ALA A 57 -3.04 2.87 -3.97
CA ALA A 57 -3.31 2.21 -2.71
C ALA A 57 -2.66 0.82 -2.64
N VAL A 58 -2.63 0.07 -3.74
CA VAL A 58 -1.89 -1.20 -3.85
C VAL A 58 -0.42 -0.94 -3.52
N ARG A 59 0.24 -0.02 -4.23
CA ARG A 59 1.66 0.26 -4.00
C ARG A 59 1.95 0.76 -2.57
N SER A 60 1.08 1.60 -2.01
CA SER A 60 1.23 2.08 -0.62
C SER A 60 1.15 0.93 0.38
N ASN A 61 0.20 0.01 0.22
CA ASN A 61 0.03 -1.10 1.16
C ASN A 61 1.09 -2.19 0.98
N VAL A 62 1.66 -2.38 -0.23
CA VAL A 62 2.84 -3.25 -0.42
C VAL A 62 4.02 -2.77 0.43
N ARG A 63 4.40 -1.48 0.33
CA ARG A 63 5.50 -0.92 1.13
C ARG A 63 5.25 -1.07 2.63
N LYS A 64 4.06 -0.69 3.09
CA LYS A 64 3.69 -0.77 4.50
C LYS A 64 3.61 -2.21 5.02
N ALA A 65 3.17 -3.15 4.19
CA ALA A 65 3.15 -4.57 4.56
C ALA A 65 4.58 -5.08 4.76
N LEU A 66 5.50 -4.77 3.84
CA LEU A 66 6.92 -5.12 3.98
C LEU A 66 7.55 -4.49 5.24
N GLU A 67 7.26 -3.22 5.52
CA GLU A 67 7.70 -2.53 6.75
C GLU A 67 7.19 -3.20 8.03
N HIS A 68 6.01 -3.83 7.98
CA HIS A 68 5.45 -4.61 9.08
C HIS A 68 5.82 -6.11 9.02
N GLY A 69 6.82 -6.48 8.21
CA GLY A 69 7.39 -7.82 8.18
C GLY A 69 6.62 -8.83 7.32
N ALA A 70 5.76 -8.38 6.41
CA ALA A 70 5.21 -9.26 5.38
C ALA A 70 6.31 -9.72 4.42
N THR A 71 6.24 -10.96 3.97
CA THR A 71 7.12 -11.45 2.90
C THR A 71 6.57 -11.07 1.53
N VAL A 72 7.44 -11.06 0.52
CA VAL A 72 7.03 -10.88 -0.87
C VAL A 72 6.03 -11.96 -1.29
N ASP A 73 6.24 -13.21 -0.85
CA ASP A 73 5.33 -14.33 -1.12
C ASP A 73 3.94 -14.09 -0.51
N GLU A 74 3.84 -13.59 0.72
CA GLU A 74 2.55 -13.24 1.35
C GLU A 74 1.81 -12.15 0.55
N ILE A 75 2.54 -11.17 0.01
CA ILE A 75 1.99 -10.08 -0.80
C ILE A 75 1.53 -10.58 -2.17
N GLN A 76 2.34 -11.39 -2.86
CA GLN A 76 1.97 -11.98 -4.15
C GLN A 76 0.78 -12.94 -4.02
N ALA A 77 0.67 -13.67 -2.90
CA ALA A 77 -0.48 -14.52 -2.60
C ALA A 77 -1.81 -13.73 -2.57
N VAL A 78 -1.80 -12.48 -2.09
CA VAL A 78 -2.99 -11.61 -2.13
C VAL A 78 -3.44 -11.33 -3.57
N ALA A 79 -2.50 -11.06 -4.48
CA ALA A 79 -2.83 -10.85 -5.89
C ALA A 79 -3.30 -12.13 -6.57
N LEU A 80 -2.70 -13.28 -6.25
CA LEU A 80 -3.17 -14.58 -6.75
C LEU A 80 -4.59 -14.92 -6.29
N ALA A 81 -4.93 -14.61 -5.04
CA ALA A 81 -6.29 -14.80 -4.51
C ALA A 81 -7.35 -13.97 -5.26
N ALA A 82 -6.95 -12.86 -5.88
CA ALA A 82 -7.84 -12.05 -6.70
C ALA A 82 -8.27 -12.75 -8.01
N ILE A 83 -7.57 -13.78 -8.48
CA ILE A 83 -7.92 -14.51 -9.73
C ILE A 83 -9.34 -15.08 -9.65
N THR A 84 -9.67 -15.73 -8.52
CA THR A 84 -10.96 -16.40 -8.33
C THR A 84 -12.05 -15.46 -7.79
N THR A 85 -11.66 -14.29 -7.28
CA THR A 85 -12.59 -13.36 -6.59
C THR A 85 -12.91 -12.13 -7.44
N CYS A 86 -11.91 -11.57 -8.11
CA CYS A 86 -11.99 -10.33 -8.90
C CYS A 86 -11.61 -10.53 -10.38
N GLY A 87 -11.24 -11.75 -10.77
CA GLY A 87 -10.88 -12.13 -12.13
C GLY A 87 -9.38 -12.00 -12.44
N PHE A 88 -8.95 -12.78 -13.45
CA PHE A 88 -7.56 -12.84 -13.90
C PHE A 88 -6.95 -11.47 -14.26
N PRO A 89 -7.63 -10.55 -14.99
CA PRO A 89 -7.05 -9.25 -15.33
C PRO A 89 -6.70 -8.41 -14.10
N THR A 90 -7.55 -8.45 -13.07
CA THR A 90 -7.34 -7.73 -11.80
C THR A 90 -6.08 -8.24 -11.09
N ALA A 91 -5.92 -9.57 -11.02
CA ALA A 91 -4.75 -10.20 -10.43
C ALA A 91 -3.45 -9.85 -11.17
N VAL A 92 -3.46 -9.91 -12.51
CA VAL A 92 -2.27 -9.59 -13.32
C VAL A 92 -1.86 -8.12 -13.17
N ALA A 93 -2.82 -7.19 -13.14
CA ALA A 93 -2.53 -5.78 -12.88
C ALA A 93 -1.92 -5.57 -11.49
N ALA A 94 -2.48 -6.22 -10.46
CA ALA A 94 -1.96 -6.16 -9.11
C ALA A 94 -0.53 -6.70 -8.99
N LEU A 95 -0.24 -7.85 -9.61
CA LEU A 95 1.10 -8.44 -9.63
C LEU A 95 2.12 -7.47 -10.23
N ARG A 96 1.79 -6.84 -11.36
CA ARG A 96 2.67 -5.82 -11.97
C ARG A 96 2.98 -4.69 -10.99
N TRP A 97 1.97 -4.12 -10.33
CA TRP A 97 2.18 -3.02 -9.38
C TRP A 97 2.98 -3.45 -8.14
N ILE A 98 2.78 -4.69 -7.68
CA ILE A 98 3.55 -5.29 -6.58
C ILE A 98 5.03 -5.41 -6.99
N ASP A 99 5.31 -6.02 -8.14
CA ASP A 99 6.65 -6.28 -8.62
C ASP A 99 7.44 -4.98 -8.85
N GLU A 100 6.79 -3.93 -9.36
CA GLU A 100 7.40 -2.61 -9.50
C GLU A 100 7.84 -2.02 -8.15
N VAL A 101 7.08 -2.26 -7.07
CA VAL A 101 7.45 -1.78 -5.71
C VAL A 101 8.56 -2.62 -5.10
N VAL A 102 8.48 -3.95 -5.23
CA VAL A 102 9.50 -4.87 -4.69
C VAL A 102 10.84 -4.63 -5.39
N SER A 103 10.82 -4.52 -6.72
CA SER A 103 12.03 -4.27 -7.52
C SER A 103 12.66 -2.90 -7.24
N ALA A 104 11.84 -1.87 -6.94
CA ALA A 104 12.35 -0.56 -6.54
C ALA A 104 12.97 -0.56 -5.13
N GLY A 105 12.55 -1.48 -4.26
CA GLY A 105 13.15 -1.68 -2.93
C GLY A 105 14.50 -2.41 -2.98
N ASP A 106 14.70 -3.27 -3.98
CA ASP A 106 15.92 -4.07 -4.20
C ASP A 106 17.00 -3.36 -5.04
N ALA A 107 16.69 -2.23 -5.67
CA ALA A 107 17.71 -1.44 -6.36
C ALA A 107 18.78 -0.99 -5.34
N PRO A 108 20.09 -1.13 -5.64
CA PRO A 108 21.12 -0.59 -4.76
C PRO A 108 20.82 0.89 -4.56
N ARG A 109 20.77 1.32 -3.29
CA ARG A 109 20.62 2.73 -2.92
C ARG A 109 21.86 3.47 -3.43
N GLY A 110 21.82 3.86 -4.71
CA GLY A 110 22.89 4.54 -5.39
C GLY A 110 23.22 5.81 -4.63
N ASP A 111 24.51 5.96 -4.34
CA ASP A 111 25.10 7.05 -3.59
C ASP A 111 24.51 8.41 -3.97
N ALA A 112 24.22 9.17 -2.94
CA ALA A 112 23.97 10.59 -3.08
C ALA A 112 25.24 11.28 -3.60
N ALA A 113 25.08 11.88 -4.79
CA ALA A 113 25.72 13.11 -5.25
C ALA A 113 27.22 13.02 -5.60
N PRO A 114 27.72 13.97 -6.42
CA PRO A 114 27.79 15.39 -6.05
C PRO A 114 26.70 16.29 -6.62
#